data_AF-A0A2N7IIP3-F1
#
_entry.id   AF-A0A2N7IIP3-F1
#
_cell.length_a   1.000
_cell.length_b   1.000
_cell.length_c   1.000
_cell.angle_alpha   90.00
_cell.angle_beta   90.00
_cell.angle_gamma   90.00
#
_symmetry.space_group_name_H-M   'P 1'
#
loop_
_entity.id
_entity.type
_entity.pdbx_description
1 polymer ?
#
loop_
_entity_poly.entity_id
_entity_poly.type
_entity_poly.pdbx_seq_one_letter_code
_entity_poly.pdbx_strand_id
1 'polypeptide(L)'
;MPINLEKSLFLLSLETPDVVGRLDQCQRDFMYLARNVSNRNDSFLNDYQKVVQHYLKPDEKFTKEQIEEKIGNAVIPSLLRSTDSILHRSKLLYDETIELNRELLKLLRKKYPDKKFIISSTLEESA
;
A
#
# COMPACT_ATOMS: atom_id res chain seq x y z
N MET A 1 -9.50 -1.80 6.66
CA MET A 1 -10.49 -2.29 7.65
C MET A 1 -9.71 -2.68 8.89
N PRO A 2 -10.02 -2.18 10.09
CA PRO A 2 -9.27 -2.55 11.29
C PRO A 2 -9.48 -4.02 11.66
N ILE A 3 -8.46 -4.67 12.22
CA ILE A 3 -8.55 -6.00 12.81
C ILE A 3 -9.71 -6.00 13.81
N ASN A 4 -10.65 -6.93 13.64
CA ASN A 4 -11.73 -7.13 14.60
C ASN A 4 -11.15 -7.79 15.85
N LEU A 5 -10.84 -6.97 16.86
CA LEU A 5 -10.24 -7.39 18.13
C LEU A 5 -10.98 -8.57 18.76
N GLU A 6 -12.31 -8.53 18.79
CA GLU A 6 -13.14 -9.58 19.40
C GLU A 6 -12.95 -10.93 18.70
N LYS A 7 -12.89 -10.94 17.37
CA LYS A 7 -12.60 -12.15 16.56
C LYS A 7 -11.13 -12.55 16.59
N SER A 8 -10.24 -11.66 17.02
CA SER A 8 -8.79 -11.84 17.03
C SER A 8 -8.20 -12.06 18.43
N LEU A 9 -9.05 -12.12 19.48
CA LEU A 9 -8.63 -12.37 20.87
C LEU A 9 -7.84 -13.69 21.03
N PHE A 10 -8.09 -14.69 20.18
CA PHE A 10 -7.31 -15.93 20.20
C PHE A 10 -5.82 -15.71 19.94
N LEU A 11 -5.44 -14.63 19.24
CA LEU A 11 -4.04 -14.30 18.96
C LEU A 11 -3.26 -13.94 20.24
N LEU A 12 -3.92 -13.35 21.24
CA LEU A 12 -3.32 -13.03 22.54
C LEU A 12 -2.93 -14.27 23.34
N SER A 13 -3.51 -15.40 22.97
CA SER A 13 -3.25 -16.68 23.63
C SER A 13 -2.11 -17.47 22.96
N LEU A 14 -1.55 -16.98 21.85
CA LEU A 14 -0.40 -17.61 21.19
C LEU A 14 0.88 -17.38 22.01
N GLU A 15 1.81 -18.32 21.92
CA GLU A 15 3.10 -18.30 22.65
C GLU A 15 4.07 -17.20 22.15
N THR A 16 3.64 -16.41 21.17
CA THR A 16 4.49 -15.48 20.40
C THR A 16 3.77 -14.13 20.28
N PRO A 17 3.78 -13.31 21.34
CA PRO A 17 3.00 -12.07 21.41
C PRO A 17 3.47 -10.99 20.43
N ASP A 18 4.70 -11.06 19.94
CA ASP A 18 5.25 -10.16 18.91
C ASP A 18 4.51 -10.26 17.56
N VAL A 19 3.92 -11.42 17.25
CA VAL A 19 3.10 -11.60 16.02
C VAL A 19 1.90 -10.65 16.01
N VAL A 20 1.31 -10.36 17.17
CA VAL A 20 0.21 -9.38 17.28
C VAL A 20 0.70 -7.98 16.94
N GLY A 21 1.87 -7.60 17.44
CA GLY A 21 2.49 -6.30 17.13
C GLY A 21 2.82 -6.17 15.65
N ARG A 22 3.30 -7.25 15.02
CA ARG A 22 3.59 -7.29 13.57
C ARG A 22 2.33 -7.24 12.72
N LEU A 23 1.24 -7.89 13.13
CA LEU A 23 -0.07 -7.80 12.45
C LEU A 23 -0.64 -6.38 12.48
N ASP A 24 -0.58 -5.75 13.65
CA ASP A 24 -1.01 -4.38 13.84
C ASP A 24 -0.14 -3.40 13.02
N GLN A 25 1.17 -3.62 12.99
CA GLN A 25 2.08 -2.84 12.16
C GLN A 25 1.79 -3.01 10.66
N CYS A 26 1.64 -4.24 10.18
CA CYS A 26 1.29 -4.56 8.80
C CYS A 26 -0.02 -3.86 8.39
N GLN A 27 -1.04 -3.89 9.26
CA GLN A 27 -2.29 -3.17 9.03
C GLN A 27 -2.10 -1.65 8.90
N ARG A 28 -1.29 -1.04 9.78
CA ARG A 28 -0.96 0.39 9.70
C ARG A 28 -0.24 0.73 8.40
N ASP A 29 0.68 -0.12 7.97
CA ASP A 29 1.43 0.09 6.75
C ASP A 29 0.54 0.02 5.50
N PHE A 30 -0.42 -0.90 5.44
CA PHE A 30 -1.45 -0.90 4.39
C PHE A 30 -2.29 0.38 4.39
N MET A 31 -2.69 0.87 5.57
CA MET A 31 -3.42 2.13 5.68
C MET A 31 -2.59 3.32 5.21
N TYR A 32 -1.29 3.33 5.51
CA TYR A 32 -0.36 4.35 5.03
C TYR A 32 -0.19 4.30 3.51
N LEU A 33 -0.03 3.10 2.94
CA LEU A 33 0.03 2.90 1.50
C LEU A 33 -1.24 3.39 0.80
N ALA A 34 -2.42 3.04 1.31
CA ALA A 34 -3.70 3.51 0.76
C ALA A 34 -3.80 5.05 0.79
N ARG A 35 -3.39 5.68 1.89
CA ARG A 35 -3.32 7.15 1.99
C ARG A 35 -2.35 7.75 0.97
N ASN A 36 -1.19 7.15 0.76
CA ASN A 36 -0.23 7.64 -0.23
C ASN A 36 -0.77 7.58 -1.66
N VAL A 37 -1.55 6.55 -1.99
CA VAL A 37 -2.25 6.46 -3.29
C VAL A 37 -3.25 7.60 -3.45
N SER A 38 -4.06 7.90 -2.42
CA SER A 38 -4.98 9.04 -2.45
C SER A 38 -4.22 10.37 -2.56
N ASN A 39 -3.21 10.57 -1.71
CA ASN A 39 -2.41 11.80 -1.67
C ASN A 39 -1.66 12.07 -2.98
N ARG A 40 -1.21 11.02 -3.68
CA ARG A 40 -0.58 11.15 -5.00
C ARG A 40 -1.55 11.80 -5.99
N ASN A 41 -2.79 11.34 -6.03
CA ASN A 41 -3.78 11.86 -6.99
C ASN A 41 -4.13 13.32 -6.69
N ASP A 42 -4.31 13.66 -5.42
CA ASP A 42 -4.57 15.03 -5.00
C ASP A 42 -3.37 15.95 -5.29
N SER A 43 -2.15 15.48 -5.02
CA SER A 43 -0.92 16.23 -5.31
C SER A 43 -0.73 16.45 -6.80
N PHE A 44 -1.00 15.43 -7.63
CA PHE A 44 -0.96 15.56 -9.08
C PHE A 44 -1.92 16.62 -9.60
N LEU A 45 -3.18 16.60 -9.14
CA LEU A 45 -4.18 17.59 -9.56
C LEU A 45 -3.78 19.01 -9.14
N ASN A 46 -3.28 19.16 -7.91
CA ASN A 46 -2.81 20.45 -7.40
C ASN A 46 -1.59 20.98 -8.18
N ASP A 47 -0.61 20.12 -8.47
CA ASP A 47 0.58 20.51 -9.23
C ASP A 47 0.22 20.84 -10.69
N TYR A 48 -0.65 20.04 -11.31
CA TYR A 48 -1.20 20.34 -12.62
C TYR A 48 -1.88 21.71 -12.65
N GLN A 49 -2.78 22.00 -11.70
CA GLN A 49 -3.48 23.28 -11.62
C GLN A 49 -2.52 24.46 -11.43
N LYS A 50 -1.50 24.33 -10.56
CA LYS A 50 -0.49 25.38 -10.36
C LYS A 50 0.28 25.67 -11.63
N VAL A 51 0.70 24.63 -12.35
CA VAL A 51 1.47 24.78 -13.60
C VAL A 51 0.59 25.40 -14.69
N VAL A 52 -0.67 24.99 -14.82
CA VAL A 52 -1.65 25.62 -15.72
C VAL A 52 -1.82 27.10 -15.39
N GLN A 53 -2.07 27.45 -14.13
CA GLN A 53 -2.27 28.85 -13.72
C GLN A 53 -1.02 29.72 -13.94
N HIS A 54 0.17 29.12 -13.79
CA HIS A 54 1.43 29.85 -13.96
C HIS A 54 1.80 30.08 -15.43
N TYR A 55 1.59 29.07 -16.30
CA TYR A 55 2.08 29.11 -17.68
C TYR A 55 1.01 29.41 -18.72
N LEU A 56 -0.27 29.13 -18.45
CA LEU A 56 -1.36 29.35 -19.40
C LEU A 56 -2.16 30.58 -19.02
N LYS A 57 -1.84 31.70 -19.67
CA LYS A 57 -2.63 32.93 -19.54
C LYS A 57 -3.84 32.88 -20.48
N PRO A 58 -5.01 33.40 -20.08
CA PRO A 58 -6.24 33.34 -20.88
C PRO A 58 -6.12 33.94 -22.28
N ASP A 59 -5.25 34.93 -22.45
CA ASP A 59 -5.12 35.71 -23.68
C ASP A 59 -4.01 35.19 -24.62
N GLU A 60 -3.25 34.18 -24.18
CA GLU A 60 -2.16 33.59 -24.95
C GLU A 60 -2.64 32.31 -25.67
N LYS A 61 -2.29 32.18 -26.95
CA LYS A 61 -2.57 30.98 -27.74
C LYS A 61 -1.40 30.01 -27.60
N PHE A 62 -1.71 28.78 -27.21
CA PHE A 62 -0.73 27.69 -27.09
C PHE A 62 -1.10 26.57 -28.06
N THR A 63 -0.09 25.95 -28.66
CA THR A 63 -0.31 24.67 -29.36
C THR A 63 -0.39 23.53 -28.34
N LYS A 64 -0.97 22.40 -28.77
CA LYS A 64 -1.06 21.21 -27.93
C LYS A 64 0.32 20.76 -27.46
N GLU A 65 1.31 20.79 -28.34
CA GLU A 65 2.68 20.35 -28.07
C GLU A 65 3.35 21.23 -27.01
N GLN A 66 3.11 22.55 -27.03
CA GLN A 66 3.65 23.47 -26.03
C GLN A 66 3.04 23.26 -24.64
N ILE A 67 1.75 22.90 -24.57
CA ILE A 67 1.07 22.56 -23.33
C ILE A 67 1.62 21.24 -22.78
N GLU A 68 1.74 20.22 -23.63
CA GLU A 68 2.28 18.91 -23.26
C GLU A 68 3.73 19.02 -22.77
N GLU A 69 4.57 19.83 -23.42
CA GLU A 69 5.94 20.05 -22.98
C GLU A 69 6.01 20.76 -21.63
N LYS A 70 5.31 21.89 -21.47
CA LYS A 70 5.37 22.71 -20.24
C LYS A 70 4.77 21.99 -19.05
N ILE A 71 3.59 21.39 -19.21
CA ILE A 71 2.90 20.69 -18.14
C ILE A 71 3.54 19.32 -17.90
N GLY A 72 3.84 18.58 -18.97
CA GLY A 72 4.43 17.25 -18.89
C GLY A 72 5.76 17.28 -18.15
N ASN A 73 6.69 18.17 -18.54
CA ASN A 73 8.00 18.25 -17.90
C ASN A 73 7.92 18.64 -16.41
N ALA A 74 6.93 19.44 -16.03
CA ALA A 74 6.76 19.85 -14.65
C ALA A 74 6.13 18.77 -13.77
N VAL A 75 5.13 18.03 -14.28
CA VAL A 75 4.25 17.18 -13.45
C VAL A 75 4.64 15.69 -13.54
N ILE A 76 5.06 15.20 -14.71
CA ILE A 76 5.36 13.78 -14.94
C ILE A 76 6.46 13.24 -13.99
N PRO A 77 7.58 13.95 -13.75
CA PRO A 77 8.63 13.41 -12.86
C PRO A 77 8.14 13.19 -11.42
N SER A 78 7.30 14.08 -10.89
CA SER A 78 6.71 13.93 -9.55
C SER A 78 5.75 12.74 -9.50
N LEU A 79 4.94 12.59 -10.55
CA LEU A 79 4.00 11.49 -10.69
C LEU A 79 4.70 10.13 -10.79
N LEU A 80 5.78 10.04 -11.57
CA LEU A 80 6.57 8.82 -11.70
C LEU A 80 7.20 8.43 -10.36
N ARG A 81 7.91 9.36 -9.70
CA ARG A 81 8.55 9.08 -8.40
C ARG A 81 7.57 8.60 -7.33
N SER A 82 6.40 9.23 -7.23
CA SER A 82 5.37 8.81 -6.28
C SER A 82 4.77 7.45 -6.62
N THR A 83 4.56 7.17 -7.91
CA THR A 83 4.08 5.86 -8.38
C THR A 83 5.09 4.76 -8.06
N ASP A 84 6.38 4.99 -8.35
CA ASP A 84 7.45 4.02 -8.08
C ASP A 84 7.59 3.72 -6.59
N SER A 85 7.49 4.75 -5.75
CA SER A 85 7.51 4.59 -4.29
C SER A 85 6.34 3.73 -3.79
N ILE A 86 5.13 3.96 -4.31
CA ILE A 86 3.94 3.17 -3.99
C ILE A 86 4.12 1.72 -4.44
N LEU A 87 4.59 1.49 -5.67
CA LEU A 87 4.81 0.14 -6.21
C LEU A 87 5.84 -0.63 -5.38
N HIS A 88 6.96 0.01 -5.06
CA HIS A 88 8.01 -0.58 -4.24
C HIS A 88 7.48 -0.97 -2.84
N ARG A 89 6.77 -0.05 -2.17
CA ARG A 89 6.20 -0.32 -0.85
C ARG A 89 5.10 -1.39 -0.88
N SER A 90 4.30 -1.43 -1.95
CA SER A 90 3.27 -2.46 -2.14
C SER A 90 3.88 -3.85 -2.23
N LYS A 91 4.99 -4.00 -2.95
CA LYS A 91 5.70 -5.28 -3.06
C LYS A 91 6.25 -5.73 -1.71
N LEU A 92 6.93 -4.83 -0.99
CA LEU A 92 7.44 -5.14 0.35
C LEU A 92 6.32 -5.58 1.30
N LEU A 93 5.19 -4.87 1.30
CA LEU A 93 4.06 -5.22 2.17
C LEU A 93 3.42 -6.54 1.80
N TYR A 94 3.37 -6.88 0.51
CA TYR A 94 2.89 -8.17 0.06
C TYR A 94 3.77 -9.31 0.61
N ASP A 95 5.09 -9.19 0.47
CA ASP A 95 6.05 -10.18 0.95
C ASP A 95 5.97 -10.33 2.49
N GLU A 96 5.92 -9.21 3.23
CA GLU A 96 5.76 -9.18 4.69
C GLU A 96 4.45 -9.86 5.14
N THR A 97 3.36 -9.65 4.39
CA THR A 97 2.05 -10.25 4.69
C THR A 97 2.07 -11.76 4.51
N ILE A 98 2.72 -12.25 3.46
CA ILE A 98 2.85 -13.69 3.22
C ILE A 98 3.62 -14.34 4.37
N GLU A 99 4.77 -13.78 4.74
CA GLU A 99 5.59 -14.33 5.82
C GLU A 99 4.85 -14.32 7.16
N LEU A 100 4.17 -13.21 7.49
CA LEU A 100 3.38 -13.12 8.70
C LEU A 100 2.21 -14.13 8.72
N ASN A 101 1.58 -14.38 7.57
CA ASN A 101 0.53 -15.39 7.45
C ASN A 101 1.08 -16.82 7.62
N ARG A 102 2.28 -17.11 7.08
CA ARG A 102 2.97 -18.40 7.29
C ARG A 102 3.26 -18.64 8.75
N GLU A 103 3.82 -17.65 9.44
CA GLU A 103 4.11 -17.74 10.86
C GLU A 103 2.85 -17.94 11.69
N LEU A 104 1.80 -17.16 11.41
CA LEU A 104 0.53 -17.28 12.10
C LEU A 104 -0.08 -18.67 11.91
N LEU A 105 -0.05 -19.22 10.70
CA LEU A 105 -0.54 -20.57 10.40
C LEU A 105 0.25 -21.64 11.18
N LYS A 106 1.58 -21.52 11.27
CA LYS A 106 2.43 -22.43 12.06
C LYS A 106 2.03 -22.41 13.54
N LEU A 107 1.88 -21.22 14.12
CA LEU A 107 1.47 -21.07 15.52
C LEU A 107 0.07 -21.64 15.79
N LEU A 108 -0.86 -21.40 14.87
CA LEU A 108 -2.23 -21.89 15.00
C LEU A 108 -2.33 -23.40 14.87
N ARG A 109 -1.60 -24.03 13.94
CA ARG A 109 -1.53 -25.49 13.82
C ARG A 109 -0.94 -26.14 15.07
N LYS A 110 0.11 -25.55 15.64
CA LYS A 110 0.71 -26.04 16.89
C LYS A 110 -0.31 -26.00 18.04
N LYS A 111 -1.04 -24.89 18.15
CA LYS A 111 -1.99 -24.68 19.24
C LYS A 111 -3.30 -25.47 19.09
N TYR A 112 -3.76 -25.64 17.86
CA TYR A 112 -5.03 -26.29 17.53
C TYR A 112 -4.82 -27.39 16.48
N PRO A 113 -4.17 -28.51 16.84
CA PRO A 113 -3.78 -29.56 15.88
C PRO A 113 -4.99 -30.23 15.22
N ASP A 114 -6.13 -30.31 15.91
CA ASP A 114 -7.34 -30.96 15.40
C ASP A 114 -8.19 -30.04 14.49
N LYS A 115 -7.79 -28.78 14.32
CA LYS A 115 -8.52 -27.81 13.49
C LYS A 115 -7.94 -27.78 12.08
N LYS A 116 -8.85 -27.75 11.09
CA LYS A 116 -8.49 -27.50 9.70
C LYS A 116 -8.46 -25.99 9.46
N PHE A 117 -7.36 -25.52 8.88
CA PHE A 117 -7.17 -24.12 8.52
C PHE A 117 -7.32 -23.96 7.01
N ILE A 118 -7.89 -22.82 6.59
CA ILE A 118 -7.91 -22.44 5.18
C ILE A 118 -6.50 -22.00 4.82
N ILE A 119 -5.91 -22.65 3.82
CA ILE A 119 -4.60 -22.34 3.29
C ILE A 119 -4.83 -21.65 1.95
N SER A 120 -4.25 -20.47 1.78
CA SER A 120 -4.24 -19.82 0.46
C SER A 120 -3.19 -20.48 -0.41
N SER A 121 -3.47 -20.63 -1.71
CA SER A 121 -2.53 -21.23 -2.68
C SER A 121 -1.16 -20.54 -2.71
N THR A 122 -1.09 -19.25 -2.37
CA THR A 122 0.16 -18.49 -2.19
C THR A 122 1.07 -18.99 -1.07
N LEU A 123 0.56 -19.85 -0.18
CA LEU A 123 1.33 -20.48 0.89
C LEU A 123 1.78 -21.91 0.55
N GLU A 124 1.27 -22.51 -0.54
CA GLU A 124 1.58 -23.88 -0.95
C GLU A 124 2.87 -23.97 -1.78
N GLU A 125 3.27 -22.89 -2.46
CA GLU A 125 4.47 -22.87 -3.33
C GLU A 125 5.82 -22.80 -2.59
N SER A 126 5.85 -22.98 -1.27
CA SER A 126 7.10 -22.89 -0.48
C SER A 126 7.23 -23.97 0.60
N ALA A 127 6.47 -25.07 0.48
CA ALA A 127 6.58 -26.25 1.33
C ALA A 127 7.52 -27.30 0.71
#